data_AF-A0A4Q1KB04-F1
#
_entry.id   AF-A0A4Q1KB04-F1
#
_cell.length_a   1.000
_cell.length_b   1.000
_cell.length_c   1.000
_cell.angle_alpha   90.00
_cell.angle_beta   90.00
_cell.angle_gamma   90.00
#
_symmetry.space_group_name_H-M   'P 1'
#
loop_
_entity.id
_entity.type
_entity.pdbx_description
1 polymer ?
#
loop_
_entity_poly.entity_id
_entity_poly.type
_entity_poly.pdbx_seq_one_letter_code
_entity_poly.pdbx_strand_id
1 'polypeptide(L)' 'MSVIYFLISISIVVAVFFLVAFIKAVKSGQYDDDYTPSVRMLFDDELIKKTKNNNQISITEEKQ' A
#
# COMPACT_ATOMS: atom_id res chain seq x y z
N MET A 1 -25.45 0.14 43.96
CA MET A 1 -25.96 -0.10 42.59
C MET A 1 -25.66 1.04 41.61
N SER A 2 -24.74 1.96 41.91
CA SER A 2 -24.32 3.03 40.99
C SER A 2 -23.02 2.71 40.24
N VAL A 3 -22.15 1.90 40.86
CA VAL A 3 -20.83 1.50 40.32
C VAL A 3 -20.95 0.83 38.95
N ILE A 4 -22.05 0.11 38.70
CA ILE A 4 -22.28 -0.57 37.42
C ILE A 4 -22.36 0.43 36.24
N TYR A 5 -22.95 1.60 36.43
CA TYR A 5 -23.05 2.61 35.38
C TYR A 5 -21.67 3.18 35.04
N PHE A 6 -20.81 3.38 36.04
CA PHE A 6 -19.44 3.85 35.86
C PHE A 6 -18.59 2.82 35.10
N LEU A 7 -18.71 1.54 35.44
CA LEU A 7 -18.00 0.45 34.77
C LEU A 7 -18.43 0.30 33.31
N ILE A 8 -19.73 0.43 33.02
CA ILE A 8 -20.26 0.39 31.66
C ILE A 8 -19.68 1.53 30.82
N SER A 9 -19.65 2.75 31.35
CA SER A 9 -19.08 3.90 30.63
C SER A 9 -17.59 3.68 30.29
N ILE A 10 -16.79 3.21 31.25
CA ILE A 10 -15.37 2.94 31.03
C ILE A 10 -15.17 1.84 29.98
N SER A 11 -15.95 0.75 30.06
CA SER A 11 -15.88 -0.36 29.11
C SER A 11 -16.14 0.10 27.67
N ILE A 12 -17.18 0.92 27.47
CA ILE A 12 -17.52 1.46 26.15
C ILE A 12 -16.41 2.38 25.63
N VAL A 13 -15.85 3.25 26.47
CA VAL A 13 -14.74 4.15 26.09
C VAL A 13 -13.53 3.35 25.63
N VAL A 14 -13.15 2.31 26.38
CA VAL A 14 -12.02 1.43 26.03
C VAL A 14 -12.30 0.69 24.72
N ALA A 15 -13.51 0.17 24.53
CA ALA A 15 -13.88 -0.51 23.29
C ALA A 15 -13.79 0.40 22.06
N VAL A 16 -14.31 1.63 22.15
CA VAL A 16 -14.24 2.62 21.06
C VAL A 16 -12.79 3.04 20.80
N PHE A 17 -11.99 3.22 21.85
CA PHE A 17 -10.57 3.54 21.71
C PHE A 17 -9.82 2.47 20.92
N PHE A 18 -9.99 1.19 21.28
CA PHE A 18 -9.37 0.08 20.54
C PHE A 18 -9.88 -0.04 19.11
N LEU A 19 -11.17 0.20 18.87
CA LEU A 19 -11.75 0.17 17.53
C LEU A 19 -11.14 1.26 16.63
N VAL A 20 -11.00 2.50 17.13
CA VAL A 20 -10.39 3.60 16.37
C VAL A 20 -8.91 3.32 16.12
N ALA A 21 -8.18 2.83 17.11
CA ALA A 21 -6.78 2.44 16.95
C ALA A 21 -6.61 1.33 15.90
N PHE A 22 -7.48 0.32 15.93
CA PHE A 22 -7.52 -0.76 14.95
C PHE A 22 -7.75 -0.24 13.53
N ILE A 23 -8.78 0.60 13.33
CA ILE A 23 -9.08 1.18 12.01
C ILE A 23 -7.91 2.04 11.52
N LYS A 24 -7.28 2.84 12.38
CA LYS A 24 -6.10 3.64 12.01
C LYS A 24 -4.92 2.77 11.62
N ALA A 25 -4.68 1.66 12.32
CA ALA A 25 -3.61 0.71 11.99
C ALA A 25 -3.85 0.05 10.62
N VAL A 26 -5.07 -0.45 10.37
CA VAL A 26 -5.45 -1.07 9.08
C VAL A 26 -5.37 -0.05 7.93
N LYS A 27 -5.77 1.20 8.17
CA LYS A 27 -5.73 2.26 7.15
C LYS A 27 -4.32 2.85 6.94
N SER A 28 -3.34 2.57 7.81
CA SER A 28 -1.98 3.13 7.74
C SER A 28 -1.15 2.64 6.53
N GLY A 29 -1.77 2.05 5.51
CA GLY A 29 -1.11 1.79 4.23
C GLY A 29 -0.13 0.62 4.27
N GLN A 30 -0.19 -0.25 5.27
CA GLN A 30 0.64 -1.46 5.30
C GLN A 30 0.31 -2.47 4.17
N TYR A 31 -0.71 -2.18 3.37
CA TYR A 31 -1.11 -2.92 2.16
C TYR A 31 -0.52 -2.32 0.86
N ASP A 32 0.25 -1.23 0.92
CA ASP A 32 0.91 -0.68 -0.29
C ASP A 32 2.06 -1.56 -0.79
N ASP A 33 2.46 -2.58 -0.02
CA ASP A 33 3.47 -3.59 -0.38
C ASP A 33 2.85 -4.95 -0.77
N ASP A 34 1.60 -4.95 -1.25
CA ASP A 34 0.94 -6.13 -1.85
C ASP A 34 1.62 -6.57 -3.17
N TYR A 35 2.52 -5.74 -3.73
CA TYR A 35 3.40 -6.10 -4.84
C TYR A 35 4.74 -6.62 -4.30
N THR A 36 4.81 -7.93 -4.13
CA THR A 36 6.04 -8.62 -3.70
C THR A 36 7.25 -8.17 -4.55
N PRO A 37 8.42 -7.87 -3.94
CA PRO A 37 9.61 -7.39 -4.65
C PRO A 37 10.06 -8.33 -5.78
N SER A 38 9.79 -9.63 -5.64
CA SER A 38 10.02 -10.67 -6.65
C SER A 38 9.24 -10.44 -7.95
N VAL A 39 8.05 -9.84 -7.87
CA VAL A 39 7.15 -9.60 -9.00
C VAL A 39 7.53 -8.31 -9.73
N ARG A 40 7.88 -7.25 -8.98
CA ARG A 40 8.41 -6.01 -9.54
C ARG A 40 9.70 -6.28 -10.34
N MET A 41 10.61 -7.07 -9.79
CA MET A 41 11.88 -7.40 -10.45
C MET A 41 11.68 -8.19 -11.76
N LEU A 42 10.68 -9.09 -11.84
CA LEU A 42 10.38 -9.85 -13.05
C LEU A 42 9.78 -9.01 -14.18
N PHE A 43 9.00 -7.98 -13.85
CA PHE A 43 8.32 -7.13 -14.84
C PHE A 43 9.10 -5.86 -15.20
N ASP A 44 9.97 -5.36 -14.32
CA ASP A 44 10.88 -4.25 -14.63
C ASP A 44 11.86 -4.61 -15.77
N ASP A 45 12.31 -5.88 -15.83
CA ASP A 45 13.22 -6.37 -16.87
C ASP A 45 12.57 -6.39 -18.27
N GLU A 46 11.26 -6.65 -18.38
CA GLU A 46 10.54 -6.62 -19.66
C GLU A 46 10.32 -5.19 -20.19
N LEU A 47 10.01 -4.23 -19.29
CA LEU A 47 9.73 -2.84 -19.68
C LEU A 47 11.01 -2.10 -20.11
N ILE A 48 12.15 -2.40 -19.51
CA ILE A 48 13.46 -1.86 -19.92
C ILE A 48 13.84 -2.38 -21.32
N LYS A 49 13.55 -3.66 -21.61
CA LYS A 49 13.83 -4.26 -22.92
C LYS A 49 12.95 -3.69 -24.04
N LYS A 50 11.67 -3.40 -23.77
CA LYS A 50 10.78 -2.76 -24.76
C LYS A 50 11.20 -1.32 -25.09
N THR A 51 11.58 -0.53 -24.09
CA THR A 51 12.02 0.86 -24.28
C THR A 51 13.33 0.94 -25.07
N LYS A 52 14.28 0.03 -24.82
CA LYS A 52 15.52 -0.06 -25.61
C LYS A 52 15.30 -0.44 -27.08
N ASN A 53 14.30 -1.26 -27.38
CA ASN A 53 14.03 -1.69 -28.76
C ASN A 53 13.33 -0.58 -29.57
N ASN A 54 12.35 0.10 -28.96
CA ASN A 54 11.62 1.19 -29.64
C ASN A 54 12.48 2.44 -29.88
N ASN A 55 13.40 2.76 -28.97
CA ASN A 55 14.30 3.92 -29.15
C ASN A 55 15.48 3.65 -30.10
N GLN A 56 15.78 2.40 -30.46
CA GLN A 56 16.82 2.11 -31.45
C GLN A 56 16.28 2.14 -32.89
N ILE A 57 14.98 1.88 -33.07
CA ILE A 57 14.34 1.88 -34.39
C ILE A 57 14.09 3.31 -34.91
N SER A 58 13.96 4.30 -34.03
CA SER A 58 13.72 5.71 -34.42
C SER A 58 14.97 6.58 -34.60
N ILE A 59 16.17 6.13 -34.20
CA ILE A 59 17.40 6.95 -34.24
C ILE A 59 18.21 6.74 -35.54
N THR A 60 17.85 5.77 -36.40
CA THR A 60 18.66 5.43 -37.59
C THR A 60 18.16 6.06 -38.91
N GLU A 61 16.96 6.66 -38.95
CA GLU A 61 16.39 7.18 -40.22
C GLU A 61 16.44 8.72 -40.40
N GLU A 62 16.86 9.49 -39.40
CA GLU A 62 17.05 10.95 -39.53
C GLU A 62 18.52 11.37 -39.36
N LYS A 63 19.39 11.01 -40.32
CA LYS A 63 20.41 11.95 -40.79
C LYS A 63 20.99 11.53 -42.13
N GLN A 64 20.88 12.48 -43.05
CA GLN A 64 21.52 12.61 -44.36
C GLN A 64 22.93 12.04 -44.46
#